data_AF-A0A662J5J2-F1
#
_entry.id   AF-A0A662J5J2-F1
#
_cell.length_a   1.000
_cell.length_b   1.000
_cell.length_c   1.000
_cell.angle_alpha   90.00
_cell.angle_beta   90.00
_cell.angle_gamma   90.00
#
_symmetry.space_group_name_H-M   'P 1'
#
loop_
_entity.id
_entity.type
_entity.pdbx_description
1 polymer ?
#
loop_
_entity_poly.entity_id
_entity_poly.type
_entity_poly.pdbx_seq_one_letter_code
_entity_poly.pdbx_strand_id
1 'polypeptide(L)'
;MAVIVLPQASPPRKMPIAPGDPFKASYGQPDVDEEEIEEILETLTSSQGLETLIGVIDSLISTIEYQEVMIWSLAKLLEEKGLITKDELMKKVEEANKRKTSSFRD
;
A
#
# COMPACT_ATOMS: atom_id res chain seq x y z
N MET A 1 -2.49 26.80 -32.93
CA MET A 1 -2.90 25.79 -31.92
C MET A 1 -1.66 25.00 -31.53
N ALA A 2 -1.22 25.06 -30.28
CA ALA A 2 -0.06 24.31 -29.81
C ALA A 2 -0.53 22.97 -29.21
N VAL A 3 -0.07 21.86 -29.79
CA VAL A 3 -0.33 20.51 -29.30
C VAL A 3 0.70 20.21 -28.22
N ILE A 4 0.26 20.07 -26.97
CA ILE A 4 1.11 19.62 -25.87
C ILE A 4 1.16 18.10 -25.95
N VAL A 5 2.28 17.55 -26.41
CA VAL A 5 2.55 16.11 -26.40
C VAL A 5 3.08 15.75 -25.01
N LEU A 6 2.27 15.07 -24.19
CA LEU A 6 2.74 14.49 -22.93
C LEU A 6 3.72 13.34 -23.24
N PRO A 7 4.86 13.24 -22.54
CA PRO A 7 5.79 12.13 -22.71
C PRO A 7 5.10 10.82 -22.29
N GLN A 8 5.12 9.82 -23.18
CA GLN A 8 4.64 8.48 -22.84
C GLN A 8 5.49 7.91 -21.69
N ALA A 9 4.84 7.57 -20.58
CA ALA A 9 5.46 6.78 -19.53
C ALA A 9 5.89 5.43 -20.10
N SER A 10 7.18 5.11 -19.99
CA SER A 10 7.70 3.80 -20.40
C SER A 10 7.01 2.67 -19.61
N PRO A 11 6.67 1.54 -20.25
CA PRO A 11 6.11 0.38 -19.55
C PRO A 11 7.03 -0.06 -18.40
N PRO A 12 6.50 -0.69 -17.33
CA PRO A 12 7.31 -1.24 -16.26
C PRO A 12 8.38 -2.15 -16.87
N ARG A 13 9.65 -1.99 -16.48
CA ARG A 13 10.71 -2.93 -16.87
C ARG A 13 10.26 -4.33 -16.46
N LYS A 14 10.01 -5.22 -17.41
CA LYS A 14 9.82 -6.64 -17.13
C LYS A 14 11.11 -7.16 -16.51
N MET A 15 11.04 -7.63 -15.27
CA MET A 15 12.12 -8.35 -14.63
C MET A 15 12.44 -9.58 -15.51
N PRO A 16 13.71 -9.79 -15.93
CA PRO A 16 14.07 -11.00 -16.64
C PRO A 16 14.02 -12.17 -15.65
N ILE A 17 12.97 -12.99 -15.74
CA ILE A 17 12.90 -14.27 -15.04
C ILE A 17 13.65 -15.26 -15.93
N ALA A 18 14.84 -15.67 -15.50
CA ALA A 18 15.58 -16.74 -16.17
C ALA A 18 14.79 -18.06 -16.04
N PRO A 19 14.67 -18.87 -17.11
CA PRO A 19 14.04 -20.19 -17.04
C PRO A 19 15.00 -21.15 -16.32
N GLY A 20 14.88 -21.14 -15.01
CA GLY A 20 15.68 -21.90 -14.04
C GLY A 20 15.08 -21.63 -12.67
N ASP A 21 13.92 -22.26 -12.47
CA ASP A 21 13.10 -22.34 -11.25
C ASP A 21 13.67 -21.66 -9.98
N PRO A 22 13.30 -20.39 -9.69
CA PRO A 22 13.69 -19.72 -8.45
C PRO A 22 12.76 -20.07 -7.27
N PHE A 23 11.74 -20.91 -7.46
CA PHE A 23 10.79 -21.29 -6.40
C PHE A 23 11.16 -22.59 -5.67
N LYS A 24 12.40 -23.04 -5.81
CA LYS A 24 13.07 -23.86 -4.78
C LYS A 24 14.05 -23.02 -3.96
N ALA A 25 13.62 -21.84 -3.53
CA ALA A 25 14.12 -21.35 -2.25
C ALA A 25 13.56 -22.31 -1.21
N SER A 26 14.43 -23.13 -0.62
CA SER A 26 14.12 -23.87 0.58
C SER A 26 13.53 -22.89 1.60
N TYR A 27 12.22 -22.89 1.78
CA TYR A 27 11.61 -22.45 3.02
C TYR A 27 11.97 -23.49 4.09
N GLY A 28 13.27 -23.61 4.40
CA GLY A 28 13.61 -23.91 5.76
C GLY A 28 13.02 -22.75 6.53
N GLN A 29 12.11 -23.03 7.47
CA GLN A 29 11.84 -22.01 8.47
C GLN A 29 13.22 -21.57 8.97
N PRO A 30 13.59 -20.29 8.89
CA PRO A 30 14.77 -19.87 9.60
C PRO A 30 14.57 -20.39 11.02
N ASP A 31 15.53 -21.16 11.53
CA ASP A 31 15.58 -21.47 12.96
C ASP A 31 15.75 -20.12 13.64
N VAL A 32 14.62 -19.44 13.90
CA VAL A 32 14.61 -18.14 14.54
C VAL A 32 15.00 -18.43 15.98
N ASP A 33 16.20 -17.99 16.34
CA ASP A 33 16.72 -18.17 17.68
C ASP A 33 15.84 -17.40 18.65
N GLU A 34 15.39 -18.05 19.72
CA GLU A 34 14.61 -17.41 20.77
C GLU A 34 15.40 -16.26 21.42
N GLU A 35 16.73 -16.39 21.47
CA GLU A 35 17.65 -15.35 21.98
C GLU A 35 17.68 -14.12 21.06
N GLU A 36 17.62 -14.31 19.73
CA GLU A 36 17.51 -13.22 18.75
C GLU A 36 16.15 -12.50 18.84
N ILE A 37 15.06 -13.24 19.09
CA ILE A 37 13.74 -12.65 19.32
C ILE A 37 13.74 -11.80 20.59
N GLU A 38 14.34 -12.28 21.67
CA GLU A 38 14.39 -11.58 22.95
C GLU A 38 15.20 -10.28 22.83
N GLU A 39 16.35 -10.29 22.15
CA GLU A 39 17.16 -9.09 21.87
C GLU A 39 16.38 -8.05 21.02
N ILE A 40 15.63 -8.50 20.01
CA ILE A 40 14.77 -7.62 19.20
C ILE A 40 13.68 -7.00 20.06
N LEU A 41 13.04 -7.78 20.94
CA LEU A 41 11.99 -7.30 21.83
C LEU A 41 12.53 -6.30 22.86
N GLU A 42 13.69 -6.55 23.46
CA GLU A 42 14.35 -5.60 24.36
C GLU A 42 14.69 -4.29 23.64
N THR A 43 15.19 -4.39 22.40
CA THR A 43 15.51 -3.22 21.58
C THR A 43 14.25 -2.41 21.25
N LEU A 44 13.15 -3.07 20.86
CA LEU A 44 11.88 -2.41 20.53
C LEU A 44 11.17 -1.83 21.75
N THR A 45 11.31 -2.46 22.92
CA THR A 45 10.71 -2.00 24.18
C THR A 45 11.57 -1.00 24.95
N SER A 46 12.82 -0.80 24.53
CA SER A 46 13.66 0.31 25.00
C SER A 46 13.02 1.67 24.68
N SER A 47 13.34 2.70 25.47
CA SER A 47 12.79 4.05 25.24
C SER A 47 13.09 4.57 23.82
N GLN A 48 14.29 4.30 23.30
CA GLN A 48 14.68 4.67 21.94
C GLN A 48 13.92 3.85 20.87
N GLY A 49 13.68 2.56 21.12
CA GLY A 49 12.87 1.70 20.27
C GLY A 49 11.43 2.19 20.16
N LEU A 50 10.83 2.54 21.31
CA LEU A 50 9.48 3.10 21.36
C LEU A 50 9.37 4.46 20.66
N GLU A 51 10.34 5.36 20.85
CA GLU A 51 10.39 6.64 20.13
C GLU A 51 10.47 6.45 18.61
N THR A 52 11.27 5.47 18.16
CA THR A 52 11.38 5.12 16.74
C THR A 52 10.06 4.58 16.20
N LEU A 53 9.39 3.69 16.94
CA LEU A 53 8.09 3.15 16.56
C LEU A 53 7.02 4.25 16.48
N ILE A 54 6.99 5.18 17.43
CA ILE A 54 6.09 6.34 17.40
C ILE A 54 6.35 7.18 16.15
N GLY A 55 7.61 7.48 15.82
CA GLY A 55 7.94 8.25 14.61
C GLY A 55 7.51 7.55 13.31
N VAL A 56 7.64 6.22 13.24
CA VAL A 56 7.14 5.43 12.10
C VAL A 56 5.62 5.51 12.02
N ILE A 57 4.92 5.37 13.15
CA ILE A 57 3.45 5.48 13.21
C ILE A 57 3.00 6.88 12.76
N ASP A 58 3.63 7.94 13.24
CA ASP A 58 3.31 9.32 12.84
C ASP A 58 3.51 9.55 11.34
N SER A 59 4.58 8.99 10.77
CA SER A 59 4.82 9.04 9.32
C SER A 59 3.74 8.28 8.52
N LEU A 60 3.27 7.15 9.03
CA LEU A 60 2.20 6.37 8.40
C LEU A 60 0.87 7.13 8.48
N ILE A 61 0.55 7.73 9.63
CA ILE A 61 -0.64 8.57 9.82
C ILE A 61 -0.63 9.71 8.80
N SER A 62 0.50 10.45 8.72
CA SER A 62 0.64 11.56 7.76
C SER A 62 0.42 11.13 6.31
N THR A 63 0.88 9.91 5.96
CA THR A 63 0.68 9.35 4.62
C THR A 63 -0.79 9.01 4.36
N ILE A 64 -1.49 8.44 5.35
CA ILE A 64 -2.92 8.14 5.27
C ILE A 64 -3.72 9.43 5.09
N GLU A 65 -3.47 10.46 5.90
CA GLU A 65 -4.15 11.75 5.81
C GLU A 65 -3.98 12.39 4.43
N TYR A 66 -2.76 12.36 3.88
CA TYR A 66 -2.51 12.86 2.52
C TYR A 66 -3.29 12.08 1.46
N GLN A 67 -3.35 10.75 1.58
CA GLN A 67 -4.14 9.91 0.67
C GLN A 67 -5.63 10.20 0.77
N GLU A 68 -6.18 10.42 1.97
CA GLU A 68 -7.58 10.79 2.16
C GLU A 68 -7.91 12.11 1.45
N VAL A 69 -7.07 13.14 1.59
CA VAL A 69 -7.26 14.42 0.90
C VAL A 69 -7.26 14.25 -0.62
N MET A 70 -6.35 13.44 -1.16
CA MET A 70 -6.32 13.14 -2.59
C MET A 70 -7.59 12.43 -3.06
N ILE A 71 -8.06 11.43 -2.32
CA ILE A 71 -9.29 10.69 -2.65
C ILE A 71 -10.50 11.63 -2.68
N TRP A 72 -10.65 12.48 -1.67
CA TRP A 72 -11.75 13.44 -1.62
C TRP A 72 -11.67 14.50 -2.72
N SER A 73 -10.47 14.95 -3.06
CA SER A 73 -10.25 15.88 -4.18
C SER A 73 -10.64 15.27 -5.52
N LEU A 74 -10.29 14.00 -5.75
CA LEU A 74 -10.69 13.26 -6.94
C LEU A 74 -12.20 13.04 -6.98
N ALA A 75 -12.81 12.66 -5.86
CA ALA A 75 -14.27 12.48 -5.76
C ALA A 75 -15.01 13.77 -6.15
N LYS A 76 -14.56 14.92 -5.60
CA LYS A 76 -15.12 16.23 -5.92
C LYS A 76 -14.95 16.60 -7.39
N LEU A 77 -13.77 16.36 -7.98
CA LEU A 77 -13.53 16.62 -9.40
C LEU A 77 -14.47 15.81 -10.30
N LEU A 78 -14.70 14.54 -9.99
CA LEU A 78 -15.60 13.69 -10.77
C LEU A 78 -17.06 14.18 -10.69
N GLU A 79 -17.49 14.65 -9.51
CA GLU A 79 -18.80 15.27 -9.30
C GLU A 79 -18.95 16.58 -10.08
N GLU A 80 -17.96 17.48 -10.01
CA GLU A 80 -17.95 18.75 -10.75
C GLU A 80 -17.98 18.56 -12.27
N LYS A 81 -17.41 17.44 -12.76
CA LYS A 81 -17.47 17.06 -14.18
C LYS A 81 -18.78 16.36 -14.56
N GLY A 82 -19.69 16.13 -13.62
CA GLY A 82 -20.95 15.42 -13.84
C GLY A 82 -20.75 13.95 -14.23
N LEU A 83 -19.60 13.36 -13.89
CA LEU A 83 -19.28 11.97 -14.25
C LEU A 83 -19.93 10.97 -13.31
N ILE A 84 -20.04 11.32 -12.03
CA ILE A 84 -20.63 10.50 -10.98
C ILE A 84 -21.07 11.40 -9.83
N THR A 85 -22.20 11.09 -9.20
CA THR A 85 -22.60 11.76 -7.96
C THR A 85 -21.84 11.19 -6.76
N LYS A 86 -21.77 11.94 -5.65
CA LYS A 86 -21.20 11.43 -4.40
C LYS A 86 -21.84 10.11 -3.95
N ASP A 87 -23.17 9.99 -4.04
CA ASP A 87 -23.90 8.80 -3.60
C ASP A 87 -23.57 7.56 -4.44
N GLU A 88 -23.47 7.73 -5.76
CA GLU A 88 -23.08 6.67 -6.69
C GLU A 88 -21.64 6.22 -6.46
N LEU A 89 -20.73 7.16 -6.17
CA LEU A 89 -19.34 6.85 -5.85
C LEU A 89 -19.25 6.03 -4.56
N MET A 90 -19.94 6.47 -3.49
CA MET A 90 -19.95 5.75 -2.21
C MET A 90 -20.50 4.33 -2.36
N LYS A 91 -21.58 4.15 -3.12
CA LYS A 91 -22.13 2.82 -3.41
C LYS A 91 -21.12 1.92 -4.14
N LYS A 92 -20.42 2.44 -5.16
CA LYS A 92 -19.38 1.68 -5.88
C LYS A 92 -18.21 1.31 -4.99
N VAL A 93 -17.81 2.19 -4.07
CA VAL A 93 -16.76 1.90 -3.08
C VAL A 93 -17.19 0.77 -2.15
N GLU A 94 -18.42 0.81 -1.62
CA GLU A 94 -18.96 -0.28 -0.81
C GLU A 94 -19.01 -1.61 -1.55
N GLU A 95 -19.46 -1.61 -2.80
CA GLU A 95 -19.50 -2.81 -3.64
C GLU A 95 -18.09 -3.39 -3.88
N ALA A 96 -17.10 -2.53 -4.14
CA ALA A 96 -15.71 -2.95 -4.31
C ALA A 96 -15.11 -3.51 -3.00
N ASN A 97 -15.41 -2.90 -1.86
CA ASN A 97 -14.94 -3.36 -0.56
C ASN A 97 -15.52 -4.72 -0.18
N LYS A 98 -16.82 -4.95 -0.43
CA LYS A 98 -17.46 -6.26 -0.24
C LYS A 98 -16.75 -7.36 -1.02
N ARG A 99 -16.39 -7.09 -2.29
CA ARG A 99 -15.66 -8.04 -3.16
C ARG A 99 -14.25 -8.35 -2.65
N LYS A 100 -13.54 -7.35 -2.12
CA LYS A 100 -12.22 -7.57 -1.53
C LYS A 100 -12.32 -8.46 -0.29
N THR A 101 -13.27 -8.17 0.61
CA THR A 101 -13.43 -8.96 1.85
C THR A 101 -13.86 -10.41 1.62
N SER A 102 -14.60 -10.70 0.54
CA SER A 102 -14.90 -12.07 0.14
C SER A 102 -13.69 -12.79 -0.45
N SER A 103 -12.86 -12.08 -1.24
CA SER A 103 -11.66 -12.65 -1.87
C SER A 103 -10.52 -13.00 -0.91
N PHE A 104 -10.54 -12.50 0.33
CA PHE A 104 -9.57 -12.86 1.37
C PHE A 104 -10.00 -14.06 2.23
N ARG A 105 -11.22 -14.58 2.03
CA ARG A 105 -11.78 -15.71 2.79
C ARG A 105 -11.83 -17.02 2.00
N ASP A 106 -11.48 -16.98 0.72
CA ASP A 106 -11.32 -18.15 -0.16
C ASP A 106 -9.84 -18.43 -0.40
#